data_AF-A0A1L7CHN1-F1
#
_entry.id   AF-A0A1L7CHN1-F1
#
_cell.length_a   1.000
_cell.length_b   1.000
_cell.length_c   1.000
_cell.angle_alpha   90.00
_cell.angle_beta   90.00
_cell.angle_gamma   90.00
#
_symmetry.space_group_name_H-M   'P 1'
#
loop_
_entity.id
_entity.type
_entity.pdbx_description
1 polymer ?
#
loop_
_entity_poly.entity_id
_entity_poly.type
_entity_poly.pdbx_seq_one_letter_code
_entity_poly.pdbx_strand_id
1 'polypeptide(L)'
;MSASEASIARAHTHLVERQPRREEETPATARAMQIVLHIEKSQPPARSEILAAAARACVAACLVGDAGDEESLFYRRLDQWYGLKIRKVARRAHGAGWRRCHSVEGITVAQGQAQARAFIPGLVSEVDKDVARLQIKGTDLEDDAPGPASSDGVLIAIDQSLKMSTGKAAAQVGHGSMLLAASMSLAEVTRWAREGFPLSVRDVEHEDFVDLCARPGAVVVQDAGYTEVSPGAYTVVAVPAGWASAEANT
;
A
#
# COMPACT_ATOMS: atom_id res chain seq x y z
N MET A 1 -14.21 -3.57 8.62
CA MET A 1 -13.06 -3.07 9.42
C MET A 1 -13.64 -2.10 10.43
N SER A 2 -13.61 -2.39 11.73
CA SER A 2 -14.13 -1.48 12.76
C SER A 2 -13.00 -1.09 13.70
N ALA A 3 -12.64 0.19 13.72
CA ALA A 3 -11.77 0.79 14.72
C ALA A 3 -12.48 2.05 15.25
N SER A 4 -12.29 2.36 16.53
CA SER A 4 -12.81 3.61 17.09
C SER A 4 -12.04 4.81 16.51
N GLU A 5 -12.67 5.99 16.43
CA GLU A 5 -11.97 7.21 16.02
C GLU A 5 -10.73 7.48 16.88
N ALA A 6 -10.82 7.21 18.19
CA ALA A 6 -9.69 7.37 19.10
C ALA A 6 -8.51 6.43 18.76
N SER A 7 -8.79 5.19 18.32
CA SER A 7 -7.75 4.26 17.87
C SER A 7 -7.13 4.75 16.55
N ILE A 8 -7.96 5.16 15.59
CA ILE A 8 -7.47 5.73 14.32
C ILE A 8 -6.61 6.97 14.56
N ALA A 9 -7.01 7.84 15.49
CA ALA A 9 -6.25 9.04 15.84
C ALA A 9 -4.86 8.71 16.39
N ARG A 10 -4.76 7.76 17.33
CA ARG A 10 -3.46 7.32 17.85
C ARG A 10 -2.59 6.69 16.77
N ALA A 11 -3.17 5.81 15.96
CA ALA A 11 -2.45 5.18 14.85
C ALA A 11 -1.95 6.19 13.82
N HIS A 12 -2.78 7.20 13.49
CA HIS A 12 -2.40 8.29 12.59
C HIS A 12 -1.28 9.15 13.18
N THR A 13 -1.39 9.58 14.45
CA THR A 13 -0.33 10.31 15.14
C THR A 13 0.98 9.52 15.14
N HIS A 14 0.94 8.22 15.45
CA HIS A 14 2.10 7.34 15.44
C HIS A 14 2.76 7.25 14.06
N LEU A 15 1.95 7.10 13.00
CA LEU A 15 2.43 7.08 11.62
C LEU A 15 3.09 8.41 11.23
N VAL A 16 2.48 9.55 11.60
CA VAL A 16 2.97 10.89 11.26
C VAL A 16 4.28 11.21 11.98
N GLU A 17 4.34 11.01 13.30
CA GLU A 17 5.49 11.42 14.12
C GLU A 17 6.78 10.63 13.82
N ARG A 18 6.65 9.41 13.30
CA ARG A 18 7.79 8.54 12.98
C ARG A 18 8.34 8.72 11.56
N GLN A 19 7.64 9.42 10.66
CA GLN A 19 8.15 9.79 9.33
C GLN A 19 8.82 11.18 9.36
N PRO A 20 10.09 11.39 8.96
CA PRO A 20 10.99 10.50 8.23
C PRO A 20 12.29 10.26 9.01
N ARG A 21 12.28 9.47 10.10
CA ARG A 21 13.56 8.95 10.58
C ARG A 21 14.10 7.97 9.55
N ARG A 22 15.37 8.13 9.16
CA ARG A 22 16.09 7.20 8.30
C ARG A 22 17.27 6.68 9.11
N GLU A 23 16.94 5.99 10.18
CA GLU A 23 17.94 5.28 10.98
C GLU A 23 18.64 4.25 10.09
N GLU A 24 19.95 4.11 10.24
CA GLU A 24 20.72 3.13 9.49
C GLU A 24 20.28 1.71 9.89
N GLU A 25 19.83 0.92 8.92
CA GLU A 25 19.49 -0.49 9.14
C GLU A 25 20.66 -1.39 8.76
N THR A 26 20.84 -2.45 9.54
CA THR A 26 21.74 -3.57 9.19
C THR A 26 20.90 -4.70 8.60
N PRO A 27 21.49 -5.67 7.89
CA PRO A 27 20.77 -6.87 7.45
C PRO A 27 20.04 -7.61 8.60
N ALA A 28 20.54 -7.52 9.83
CA ALA A 28 19.95 -8.15 11.00
C ALA A 28 18.75 -7.39 11.59
N THR A 29 18.70 -6.06 11.38
CA THR A 29 17.60 -5.20 11.87
C THR A 29 16.60 -4.84 10.79
N ALA A 30 16.87 -5.22 9.53
CA ALA A 30 16.02 -4.94 8.39
C ALA A 30 14.61 -5.54 8.56
N ARG A 31 13.60 -4.70 8.33
CA ARG A 31 12.19 -5.05 8.51
C ARG A 31 11.40 -4.87 7.23
N ALA A 32 10.38 -5.69 7.05
CA ALA A 32 9.49 -5.58 5.91
C ALA A 32 8.05 -5.94 6.27
N MET A 33 7.12 -5.16 5.73
CA MET A 33 5.72 -5.56 5.61
C MET A 33 5.60 -6.56 4.45
N GLN A 34 5.09 -7.75 4.74
CA GLN A 34 4.72 -8.70 3.68
C GLN A 34 3.33 -8.32 3.12
N ILE A 35 3.12 -8.58 1.84
CA ILE A 35 1.84 -8.45 1.16
C ILE A 35 1.61 -9.76 0.41
N VAL A 36 0.42 -10.36 0.53
CA VAL A 36 0.02 -11.51 -0.27
C VAL A 36 -1.14 -11.12 -1.17
N LEU A 37 -0.94 -11.29 -2.47
CA LEU A 37 -1.94 -11.11 -3.52
C LEU A 37 -2.63 -12.45 -3.77
N HIS A 38 -3.96 -12.48 -3.67
CA HIS A 38 -4.76 -13.66 -4.00
C HIS A 38 -4.92 -13.74 -5.51
N ILE A 39 -4.10 -14.58 -6.15
CA ILE A 39 -4.06 -14.73 -7.61
C ILE A 39 -4.37 -16.19 -7.93
N GLU A 40 -5.65 -16.48 -8.16
CA GLU A 40 -6.11 -17.80 -8.59
C GLU A 40 -5.74 -18.07 -10.04
N LYS A 41 -5.29 -19.29 -10.35
CA LYS A 41 -4.84 -19.64 -11.71
C LYS A 41 -5.99 -19.70 -12.72
N SER A 42 -7.15 -20.18 -12.29
CA SER A 42 -8.32 -20.36 -13.15
C SER A 42 -9.06 -19.06 -13.44
N GLN A 43 -8.92 -18.08 -12.54
CA GLN A 43 -9.58 -16.78 -12.66
C GLN A 43 -8.68 -15.71 -12.01
N PRO A 44 -7.62 -15.28 -12.71
CA PRO A 44 -6.77 -14.20 -12.22
C PRO A 44 -7.60 -12.92 -12.04
N PRO A 45 -7.37 -12.13 -10.98
CA PRO A 45 -8.05 -10.85 -10.80
C PRO A 45 -7.53 -9.81 -11.79
N ALA A 46 -8.31 -8.74 -11.97
CA ALA A 46 -7.85 -7.54 -12.67
C ALA A 46 -6.65 -6.89 -11.96
N ARG A 47 -5.63 -6.45 -12.72
CA ARG A 47 -4.40 -5.85 -12.17
C ARG A 47 -4.72 -4.59 -11.35
N SER A 48 -5.57 -3.69 -11.84
CA SER A 48 -5.99 -2.50 -11.11
C SER A 48 -6.70 -2.82 -9.79
N GLU A 49 -7.56 -3.85 -9.76
CA GLU A 49 -8.30 -4.26 -8.56
C GLU A 49 -7.37 -4.86 -7.49
N ILE A 50 -6.44 -5.74 -7.88
CA ILE A 50 -5.53 -6.37 -6.91
C ILE A 50 -4.54 -5.35 -6.32
N LEU A 51 -4.10 -4.37 -7.12
CA LEU A 51 -3.25 -3.28 -6.66
C LEU A 51 -4.01 -2.36 -5.70
N ALA A 52 -5.26 -2.04 -5.99
CA ALA A 52 -6.10 -1.27 -5.08
C ALA A 52 -6.38 -2.04 -3.77
N ALA A 53 -6.65 -3.35 -3.83
CA ALA A 53 -6.77 -4.18 -2.64
C ALA A 53 -5.47 -4.18 -1.80
N ALA A 54 -4.30 -4.26 -2.45
CA ALA A 54 -3.00 -4.25 -1.78
C ALA A 54 -2.73 -2.91 -1.09
N ALA A 55 -2.99 -1.78 -1.77
CA ALA A 55 -2.86 -0.45 -1.19
C ALA A 55 -3.77 -0.28 0.03
N ARG A 56 -5.06 -0.65 -0.10
CA ARG A 56 -6.04 -0.60 0.97
C ARG A 56 -5.65 -1.47 2.17
N ALA A 57 -5.17 -2.68 1.92
CA ALA A 57 -4.71 -3.56 2.99
C ALA A 57 -3.49 -2.99 3.74
N CYS A 58 -2.53 -2.38 3.02
CA CYS A 58 -1.34 -1.78 3.63
C CYS A 58 -1.71 -0.60 4.53
N VAL A 59 -2.51 0.34 4.03
CA VAL A 59 -2.91 1.52 4.83
C VAL A 59 -3.83 1.14 5.98
N ALA A 60 -4.72 0.16 5.78
CA ALA A 60 -5.54 -0.38 6.86
C ALA A 60 -4.70 -1.03 7.96
N ALA A 61 -3.66 -1.79 7.61
CA ALA A 61 -2.73 -2.36 8.59
C ALA A 61 -1.99 -1.27 9.40
N CYS A 62 -1.88 -0.04 8.89
CA CYS A 62 -1.25 1.07 9.63
C CYS A 62 -2.23 1.89 10.47
N LEU A 63 -3.55 1.78 10.26
CA LEU A 63 -4.52 2.75 10.82
C LEU A 63 -5.71 2.13 11.55
N VAL A 64 -6.01 0.85 11.33
CA VAL A 64 -7.15 0.18 11.97
C VAL A 64 -6.72 -1.10 12.69
N GLY A 65 -7.63 -1.64 13.50
CA GLY A 65 -7.33 -2.76 14.39
C GLY A 65 -6.49 -2.28 15.58
N ASP A 66 -5.44 -3.04 15.88
CA ASP A 66 -4.58 -2.79 17.04
C ASP A 66 -3.44 -1.81 16.73
N ALA A 67 -3.42 -1.21 15.53
CA ALA A 67 -2.45 -0.20 15.13
C ALA A 67 -2.49 1.07 16.01
N GLY A 68 -3.59 1.30 16.74
CA GLY A 68 -3.73 2.39 17.71
C GLY A 68 -3.72 1.93 19.16
N ASP A 69 -3.32 0.69 19.44
CA ASP A 69 -3.21 0.15 20.80
C ASP A 69 -1.74 0.00 21.19
N GLU A 70 -1.22 0.92 22.00
CA GLU A 70 0.20 1.02 22.39
C GLU A 70 0.72 -0.24 23.12
N GLU A 71 -0.16 -0.98 23.79
CA GLU A 71 0.18 -2.21 24.50
C GLU A 71 0.27 -3.43 23.56
N SER A 72 -0.30 -3.32 22.36
CA SER A 72 -0.37 -4.42 21.40
C SER A 72 1.01 -4.75 20.82
N LEU A 73 1.19 -6.02 20.42
CA LEU A 73 2.35 -6.41 19.61
C LEU A 73 2.32 -5.75 18.23
N PHE A 74 1.13 -5.46 17.72
CA PHE A 74 0.89 -4.81 16.44
C PHE A 74 1.54 -3.41 16.43
N TYR A 75 1.15 -2.56 17.37
CA TYR A 75 1.70 -1.21 17.50
C TYR A 75 3.22 -1.22 17.64
N ARG A 76 3.77 -2.06 18.52
CA ARG A 76 5.23 -2.14 18.72
C ARG A 76 5.99 -2.56 17.46
N ARG A 77 5.41 -3.44 16.63
CA ARG A 77 6.03 -3.85 15.37
C ARG A 77 5.95 -2.77 14.29
N LEU A 78 4.85 -2.02 14.25
CA LEU A 78 4.75 -0.81 13.44
C LEU A 78 5.80 0.22 13.88
N ASP A 79 5.93 0.45 15.19
CA ASP A 79 6.88 1.40 15.77
C ASP A 79 8.33 1.09 15.40
N GLN A 80 8.72 -0.19 15.47
CA GLN A 80 10.06 -0.65 15.09
C GLN A 80 10.33 -0.56 13.58
N TRP A 81 9.30 -0.41 12.77
CA TRP A 81 9.40 -0.32 11.31
C TRP A 81 9.30 1.13 10.82
N TYR A 82 8.45 1.93 11.46
CA TYR A 82 8.37 3.37 11.23
C TYR A 82 9.68 4.02 11.69
N GLY A 83 10.33 4.78 10.80
CA GLY A 83 11.66 5.35 11.05
C GLY A 83 12.83 4.54 10.48
N LEU A 84 12.56 3.38 9.87
CA LEU A 84 13.50 2.67 8.99
C LEU A 84 13.21 2.98 7.52
N LYS A 85 14.05 2.43 6.63
CA LYS A 85 13.77 2.42 5.19
C LYS A 85 12.63 1.43 4.90
N ILE A 86 11.41 1.96 4.87
CA ILE A 86 10.16 1.20 4.74
C ILE A 86 10.17 0.28 3.52
N ARG A 87 10.28 -1.02 3.78
CA ARG A 87 10.25 -2.09 2.79
C ARG A 87 8.91 -2.83 2.77
N LYS A 88 8.42 -3.12 1.57
CA LYS A 88 7.25 -3.97 1.33
C LYS A 88 7.63 -5.10 0.38
N VAL A 89 7.19 -6.33 0.67
CA VAL A 89 7.48 -7.52 -0.16
C VAL A 89 6.17 -8.18 -0.54
N ALA A 90 5.83 -8.11 -1.82
CA ALA A 90 4.65 -8.77 -2.37
C ALA A 90 4.95 -10.22 -2.75
N ARG A 91 4.00 -11.11 -2.45
CA ARG A 91 3.99 -12.53 -2.77
C ARG A 91 2.64 -12.89 -3.37
N ARG A 92 2.59 -13.98 -4.13
CA ARG A 92 1.33 -14.54 -4.61
C ARG A 92 0.91 -15.75 -3.79
N ALA A 93 -0.39 -15.92 -3.62
CA ALA A 93 -0.97 -17.15 -3.09
C ALA A 93 -2.25 -17.51 -3.82
N HIS A 94 -2.58 -18.79 -3.79
CA HIS A 94 -3.83 -19.36 -4.28
C HIS A 94 -4.22 -20.56 -3.42
N GLY A 95 -5.50 -20.96 -3.47
CA GLY A 95 -6.03 -22.15 -2.80
C GLY A 95 -5.59 -22.31 -1.34
N ALA A 96 -4.93 -23.43 -1.03
CA ALA A 96 -4.48 -23.73 0.33
C ALA A 96 -3.41 -22.77 0.85
N GLY A 97 -2.56 -22.20 -0.03
CA GLY A 97 -1.56 -21.21 0.36
C GLY A 97 -2.21 -19.91 0.85
N TRP A 98 -3.25 -19.44 0.15
CA TRP A 98 -4.03 -18.28 0.54
C TRP A 98 -4.77 -18.50 1.86
N ARG A 99 -5.40 -19.67 2.03
CA ARG A 99 -6.08 -20.01 3.29
C ARG A 99 -5.15 -19.99 4.50
N ARG A 100 -3.94 -20.55 4.39
CA ARG A 100 -2.95 -20.55 5.49
C ARG A 100 -2.49 -19.14 5.87
N CYS A 101 -2.48 -18.17 4.95
CA CYS A 101 -2.13 -16.79 5.29
C CYS A 101 -3.04 -16.15 6.34
N HIS A 102 -4.27 -16.65 6.51
CA HIS A 102 -5.22 -16.09 7.46
C HIS A 102 -4.92 -16.46 8.92
N SER A 103 -4.04 -17.44 9.17
CA SER A 103 -3.55 -17.72 10.53
C SER A 103 -2.43 -16.79 10.98
N VAL A 104 -1.87 -15.98 10.07
CA VAL A 104 -0.83 -15.00 10.36
C VAL A 104 -1.49 -13.62 10.49
N GLU A 105 -1.13 -12.88 11.52
CA GLU A 105 -1.72 -11.59 11.85
C GLU A 105 -1.58 -10.56 10.71
N GLY A 106 -2.67 -9.87 10.39
CA GLY A 106 -2.74 -8.97 9.24
C GLY A 106 -4.16 -8.63 8.81
N ILE A 107 -4.28 -7.76 7.82
CA ILE A 107 -5.54 -7.24 7.29
C ILE A 107 -5.76 -7.75 5.87
N THR A 108 -6.90 -8.40 5.62
CA THR A 108 -7.35 -8.78 4.28
C THR A 108 -8.37 -7.77 3.78
N VAL A 109 -8.20 -7.28 2.55
CA VAL A 109 -9.15 -6.39 1.87
C VAL A 109 -9.55 -6.99 0.53
N ALA A 110 -10.82 -6.82 0.19
CA ALA A 110 -11.36 -7.14 -1.13
C ALA A 110 -11.65 -5.86 -1.93
N GLN A 111 -11.39 -5.90 -3.24
CA GLN A 111 -11.71 -4.89 -4.23
C GLN A 111 -12.26 -5.61 -5.46
N GLY A 112 -13.53 -5.41 -5.80
CA GLY A 112 -14.15 -6.20 -6.87
C GLY A 112 -14.02 -7.71 -6.59
N GLN A 113 -13.39 -8.45 -7.51
CA GLN A 113 -13.08 -9.88 -7.32
C GLN A 113 -11.68 -10.12 -6.74
N ALA A 114 -10.85 -9.08 -6.63
CA ALA A 114 -9.50 -9.18 -6.12
C ALA A 114 -9.44 -9.15 -4.59
N GLN A 115 -8.48 -9.87 -4.01
CA GLN A 115 -8.20 -9.84 -2.57
C GLN A 115 -6.71 -9.75 -2.31
N ALA A 116 -6.31 -8.91 -1.36
CA ALA A 116 -4.95 -8.82 -0.90
C ALA A 116 -4.91 -8.81 0.64
N ARG A 117 -3.80 -9.31 1.20
CA ARG A 117 -3.54 -9.32 2.63
C ARG A 117 -2.22 -8.65 2.94
N ALA A 118 -2.23 -7.64 3.80
CA ALA A 118 -1.02 -7.02 4.34
C ALA A 118 -0.80 -7.53 5.77
N PHE A 119 0.43 -7.90 6.08
CA PHE A 119 0.81 -8.43 7.40
C PHE A 119 1.51 -7.36 8.22
N ILE A 120 1.51 -7.55 9.54
CA ILE A 120 2.28 -6.68 10.44
C ILE A 120 3.77 -6.78 10.06
N PRO A 121 4.51 -5.66 9.98
CA PRO A 121 5.93 -5.68 9.71
C PRO A 121 6.70 -6.56 10.71
N GLY A 122 7.68 -7.30 10.21
CA GLY A 122 8.59 -8.12 11.01
C GLY A 122 10.00 -8.09 10.46
N LEU A 123 10.93 -8.75 11.15
CA LEU A 123 12.29 -8.93 10.65
C LEU A 123 12.26 -9.70 9.33
N VAL A 124 13.11 -9.29 8.39
CA VAL A 124 13.23 -9.94 7.08
C VAL A 124 13.77 -11.36 7.20
N SER A 125 14.56 -11.63 8.24
CA SER A 125 15.07 -12.96 8.59
C SER A 125 14.03 -13.87 9.27
N GLU A 126 12.90 -13.32 9.75
CA GLU A 126 11.92 -14.03 10.58
C GLU A 126 10.50 -13.98 9.99
N VAL A 127 10.39 -14.08 8.66
CA VAL A 127 9.08 -14.15 8.00
C VAL A 127 8.37 -15.46 8.40
N ASP A 128 7.10 -15.36 8.81
CA ASP A 128 6.29 -16.52 9.17
C ASP A 128 6.33 -17.60 8.08
N LYS A 129 6.47 -18.86 8.49
CA LYS A 129 6.67 -20.02 7.59
C LYS A 129 5.59 -20.15 6.51
N ASP A 130 4.34 -19.77 6.80
CA ASP A 130 3.23 -19.87 5.86
C ASP A 130 3.21 -18.75 4.82
N VAL A 131 3.86 -17.62 5.13
CA VAL A 131 4.12 -16.53 4.18
C VAL A 131 5.44 -16.74 3.43
N ALA A 132 6.50 -17.19 4.12
CA ALA A 132 7.85 -17.35 3.57
C ALA A 132 7.91 -18.35 2.40
N ARG A 133 7.09 -19.40 2.45
CA ARG A 133 6.96 -20.42 1.39
C ARG A 133 6.29 -19.93 0.11
N LEU A 134 5.63 -18.77 0.15
CA LEU A 134 4.94 -18.22 -1.02
C LEU A 134 5.93 -17.57 -1.98
N GLN A 135 5.60 -17.64 -3.27
CA GLN A 135 6.47 -17.14 -4.33
C GLN A 135 6.41 -15.60 -4.42
N ILE A 136 7.59 -14.99 -4.51
CA ILE A 136 7.76 -13.55 -4.83
C ILE A 136 7.69 -13.34 -6.36
N LYS A 137 8.21 -14.29 -7.15
CA LYS A 137 8.19 -14.28 -8.61
C LYS A 137 6.86 -14.79 -9.17
N GLY A 138 6.55 -14.41 -10.43
CA GLY A 138 5.34 -14.84 -11.13
C GLY A 138 4.06 -14.21 -10.56
N THR A 139 4.19 -13.01 -10.01
CA THR A 139 3.08 -12.17 -9.55
C THR A 139 2.43 -11.41 -10.69
N ASP A 140 3.05 -11.40 -11.88
CA ASP A 140 2.65 -10.60 -13.02
C ASP A 140 1.29 -11.02 -13.56
N LEU A 141 0.39 -10.03 -13.59
CA LEU A 141 -0.88 -10.07 -14.27
C LEU A 141 -0.77 -9.27 -15.56
N GLU A 142 -1.64 -9.58 -16.52
CA GLU A 142 -1.81 -8.77 -17.71
C GLU A 142 -2.33 -7.38 -17.33
N ASP A 143 -1.95 -6.38 -18.13
CA ASP A 143 -2.47 -5.03 -17.99
C ASP A 143 -3.98 -5.04 -18.28
N ASP A 144 -4.73 -4.34 -17.44
CA ASP A 144 -6.17 -4.16 -17.61
C ASP A 144 -6.51 -2.72 -18.01
N ALA A 145 -7.74 -2.53 -18.49
CA ALA A 145 -8.25 -1.22 -18.90
C ALA A 145 -9.39 -0.80 -17.96
N PRO A 146 -9.09 -0.43 -16.69
CA PRO A 146 -10.12 0.05 -15.79
C PRO A 146 -10.74 1.35 -16.34
N GLY A 147 -12.03 1.56 -16.07
CA GLY A 147 -12.69 2.82 -16.38
C GLY A 147 -12.04 4.02 -15.66
N PRO A 148 -12.51 5.25 -15.93
CA PRO A 148 -11.98 6.45 -15.28
C PRO A 148 -12.02 6.32 -13.75
N ALA A 149 -11.00 6.85 -13.07
CA ALA A 149 -11.02 6.95 -11.62
C ALA A 149 -12.07 8.00 -11.19
N SER A 150 -12.73 7.78 -10.06
CA SER A 150 -13.64 8.78 -9.49
C SER A 150 -12.87 10.04 -9.08
N SER A 151 -13.37 11.21 -9.48
CA SER A 151 -12.85 12.53 -9.06
C SER A 151 -12.93 12.75 -7.55
N ASP A 152 -13.86 12.06 -6.89
CA ASP A 152 -14.16 12.23 -5.47
C ASP A 152 -13.43 11.19 -4.60
N GLY A 153 -12.62 10.32 -5.21
CA GLY A 153 -11.85 9.28 -4.53
C GLY A 153 -10.35 9.52 -4.58
N VAL A 154 -9.61 8.86 -3.68
CA VAL A 154 -8.15 8.80 -3.75
C VAL A 154 -7.74 8.07 -5.02
N LEU A 155 -6.74 8.63 -5.72
CA LEU A 155 -6.09 8.00 -6.87
C LEU A 155 -4.63 7.68 -6.50
N ILE A 156 -4.17 6.47 -6.82
CA ILE A 156 -2.74 6.16 -6.87
C ILE A 156 -2.40 5.83 -8.32
N ALA A 157 -1.62 6.70 -8.95
CA ALA A 157 -1.18 6.51 -10.32
C ALA A 157 0.23 5.90 -10.35
N ILE A 158 0.46 5.01 -11.31
CA ILE A 158 1.73 4.34 -11.58
C ILE A 158 2.21 4.82 -12.95
N ASP A 159 3.46 5.25 -13.04
CA ASP A 159 4.08 5.56 -14.34
C ASP A 159 4.28 4.25 -15.11
N GLN A 160 3.47 4.04 -16.15
CA GLN A 160 3.50 2.79 -16.91
C GLN A 160 4.81 2.59 -17.69
N SER A 161 5.56 3.67 -17.96
CA SER A 161 6.85 3.61 -18.66
C SER A 161 7.89 2.78 -17.90
N LEU A 162 7.72 2.64 -16.58
CA LEU A 162 8.59 1.87 -15.70
C LEU A 162 8.38 0.35 -15.80
N LYS A 163 7.29 -0.11 -16.45
CA LYS A 163 6.98 -1.54 -16.69
C LYS A 163 7.15 -2.40 -15.44
N MET A 164 6.61 -1.94 -14.32
CA MET A 164 6.77 -2.62 -13.04
C MET A 164 6.05 -3.97 -13.03
N SER A 165 6.70 -4.99 -12.48
CA SER A 165 6.00 -6.24 -12.17
C SER A 165 4.84 -5.97 -11.21
N THR A 166 3.78 -6.77 -11.27
CA THR A 166 2.59 -6.58 -10.41
C THR A 166 2.97 -6.62 -8.93
N GLY A 167 3.92 -7.48 -8.54
CA GLY A 167 4.42 -7.53 -7.17
C GLY A 167 5.16 -6.25 -6.74
N LYS A 168 5.99 -5.66 -7.62
CA LYS A 168 6.66 -4.38 -7.32
C LYS A 168 5.63 -3.25 -7.27
N ALA A 169 4.70 -3.19 -8.21
CA ALA A 169 3.62 -2.21 -8.22
C ALA A 169 2.80 -2.29 -6.91
N ALA A 170 2.45 -3.50 -6.45
CA ALA A 170 1.73 -3.71 -5.20
C ALA A 170 2.49 -3.15 -3.98
N ALA A 171 3.80 -3.34 -3.93
CA ALA A 171 4.65 -2.77 -2.88
C ALA A 171 4.66 -1.23 -2.94
N GLN A 172 4.74 -0.65 -4.14
CA GLN A 172 4.75 0.81 -4.33
C GLN A 172 3.40 1.46 -4.00
N VAL A 173 2.27 0.94 -4.49
CA VAL A 173 0.94 1.49 -4.15
C VAL A 173 0.62 1.32 -2.65
N GLY A 174 1.10 0.24 -2.03
CA GLY A 174 1.09 0.07 -0.57
C GLY A 174 1.95 1.10 0.17
N HIS A 175 3.03 1.58 -0.44
CA HIS A 175 3.83 2.67 0.09
C HIS A 175 3.14 4.03 -0.09
N GLY A 176 2.65 4.33 -1.30
CA GLY A 176 1.94 5.57 -1.62
C GLY A 176 0.69 5.80 -0.77
N SER A 177 -0.14 4.77 -0.58
CA SER A 177 -1.33 4.86 0.28
C SER A 177 -1.01 5.21 1.74
N MET A 178 0.09 4.66 2.27
CA MET A 178 0.53 4.94 3.63
C MET A 178 1.11 6.35 3.77
N LEU A 179 1.90 6.82 2.80
CA LEU A 179 2.41 8.19 2.83
C LEU A 179 1.29 9.22 2.65
N LEU A 180 0.30 8.93 1.81
CA LEU A 180 -0.89 9.77 1.68
C LEU A 180 -1.68 9.85 2.99
N ALA A 181 -1.85 8.74 3.70
CA ALA A 181 -2.46 8.79 5.03
C ALA A 181 -1.69 9.69 6.01
N ALA A 182 -0.35 9.63 5.98
CA ALA A 182 0.49 10.47 6.82
C ALA A 182 0.41 11.96 6.44
N SER A 183 0.11 12.30 5.19
CA SER A 183 -0.05 13.69 4.75
C SER A 183 -1.45 14.26 4.97
N MET A 184 -2.46 13.41 5.17
CA MET A 184 -3.84 13.82 5.46
C MET A 184 -3.98 14.39 6.88
N SER A 185 -4.91 15.33 7.05
CA SER A 185 -5.38 15.71 8.38
C SER A 185 -6.08 14.54 9.08
N LEU A 186 -6.15 14.60 10.41
CA LEU A 186 -6.84 13.57 11.20
C LEU A 186 -8.32 13.41 10.77
N ALA A 187 -9.00 14.51 10.40
CA ALA A 187 -10.38 14.46 9.95
C ALA A 187 -10.53 13.73 8.61
N GLU A 188 -9.65 14.00 7.65
CA GLU A 188 -9.66 13.37 6.33
C GLU A 188 -9.36 11.87 6.42
N VAL A 189 -8.30 11.48 7.13
CA VAL A 189 -7.92 10.07 7.27
C VAL A 189 -8.96 9.29 8.05
N THR A 190 -9.60 9.89 9.07
CA THR A 190 -10.68 9.24 9.83
C THR A 190 -11.90 8.98 8.96
N ARG A 191 -12.30 9.95 8.11
CA ARG A 191 -13.38 9.77 7.13
C ARG A 191 -13.03 8.66 6.14
N TRP A 192 -11.83 8.70 5.58
CA TRP A 192 -11.35 7.71 4.61
C TRP A 192 -11.31 6.30 5.22
N ALA A 193 -10.86 6.15 6.47
CA ALA A 193 -10.83 4.89 7.19
C ALA A 193 -12.22 4.30 7.45
N ARG A 194 -13.20 5.14 7.80
CA ARG A 194 -14.60 4.72 8.02
C ARG A 194 -15.26 4.15 6.78
N GLU A 195 -14.92 4.70 5.62
CA GLU A 195 -15.40 4.23 4.32
C GLU A 195 -14.62 2.99 3.83
N GLY A 196 -13.64 2.52 4.60
CA GLY A 196 -12.83 1.36 4.27
C GLY A 196 -11.75 1.65 3.22
N PHE A 197 -11.22 2.87 3.25
CA PHE A 197 -10.14 3.36 2.40
C PHE A 197 -10.45 3.28 0.89
N PRO A 198 -11.58 3.81 0.39
CA PRO A 198 -11.87 3.77 -1.04
C PRO A 198 -10.76 4.47 -1.84
N LEU A 199 -10.17 3.77 -2.81
CA LEU A 199 -9.14 4.30 -3.70
C LEU A 199 -9.16 3.58 -5.04
N SER A 200 -8.64 4.25 -6.07
CA SER A 200 -8.38 3.69 -7.39
C SER A 200 -6.87 3.59 -7.64
N VAL A 201 -6.44 2.55 -8.36
CA VAL A 201 -5.08 2.46 -8.90
C VAL A 201 -5.15 2.52 -10.42
N ARG A 202 -4.30 3.33 -11.06
CA ARG A 202 -4.23 3.45 -12.52
C ARG A 202 -2.78 3.44 -12.98
N ASP A 203 -2.47 2.63 -13.98
CA ASP A 203 -1.32 2.87 -14.83
C ASP A 203 -1.65 4.05 -15.76
N VAL A 204 -0.75 5.01 -15.88
CA VAL A 204 -0.94 6.23 -16.68
C VAL A 204 0.29 6.50 -17.55
N GLU A 205 0.10 7.24 -18.64
CA GLU A 205 1.20 7.72 -19.46
C GLU A 205 2.15 8.62 -18.65
N HIS A 206 3.42 8.68 -19.05
CA HIS A 206 4.43 9.45 -18.31
C HIS A 206 4.09 10.94 -18.19
N GLU A 207 3.50 11.54 -19.23
CA GLU A 207 3.10 12.96 -19.21
C GLU A 207 1.98 13.20 -18.18
N ASP A 208 0.94 12.36 -18.17
CA ASP A 208 -0.13 12.41 -17.16
C ASP A 208 0.42 12.18 -15.74
N PHE A 209 1.40 11.29 -15.60
CA PHE A 209 2.06 11.03 -14.32
C PHE A 209 2.77 12.27 -13.78
N VAL A 210 3.52 12.98 -14.63
CA VAL A 210 4.20 14.22 -14.27
C VAL A 210 3.19 15.29 -13.85
N ASP A 211 2.09 15.43 -14.58
CA ASP A 211 1.02 16.37 -14.24
C ASP A 211 0.36 16.03 -12.90
N LEU A 212 0.13 14.75 -12.61
CA LEU A 212 -0.38 14.28 -11.32
C LEU A 212 0.60 14.57 -10.18
N CYS A 213 1.91 14.44 -10.40
CA CYS A 213 2.94 14.77 -9.42
C CYS A 213 2.97 16.25 -9.06
N ALA A 214 2.61 17.13 -10.00
CA ALA A 214 2.56 18.58 -9.76
C ALA A 214 1.31 19.05 -8.99
N ARG A 215 0.34 18.16 -8.73
CA ARG A 215 -0.92 18.56 -8.09
C ARG A 215 -0.74 18.90 -6.61
N PRO A 216 -1.48 19.91 -6.10
CA PRO A 216 -1.52 20.19 -4.67
C PRO A 216 -1.92 18.95 -3.85
N GLY A 217 -1.16 18.66 -2.79
CA GLY A 217 -1.40 17.51 -1.93
C GLY A 217 -1.01 16.16 -2.52
N ALA A 218 -0.44 16.11 -3.73
CA ALA A 218 0.12 14.89 -4.29
C ALA A 218 1.31 14.39 -3.47
N VAL A 219 1.34 13.10 -3.21
CA VAL A 219 2.42 12.42 -2.49
C VAL A 219 3.15 11.51 -3.47
N VAL A 220 4.34 11.94 -3.86
CA VAL A 220 5.19 11.22 -4.80
C VAL A 220 6.08 10.23 -4.06
N VAL A 221 6.04 8.97 -4.48
CA VAL A 221 6.92 7.92 -3.98
C VAL A 221 8.14 7.83 -4.88
N GLN A 222 9.31 7.98 -4.27
CA GLN A 222 10.58 7.75 -4.92
C GLN A 222 11.14 6.40 -4.46
N ASP A 223 11.50 5.52 -5.40
CA ASP A 223 12.15 4.28 -5.00
C ASP A 223 13.52 4.60 -4.40
N ALA A 224 13.69 4.23 -3.14
CA ALA A 224 14.93 4.41 -2.41
C ALA A 224 16.01 3.38 -2.79
N GLY A 225 15.85 2.65 -3.90
CA GLY A 225 16.86 1.79 -4.52
C GLY A 225 16.82 0.32 -4.08
N TYR A 226 15.61 -0.22 -3.78
CA TYR A 226 15.44 -1.65 -3.50
C TYR A 226 14.74 -2.42 -4.61
N THR A 227 14.30 -1.75 -5.69
CA THR A 227 13.77 -2.42 -6.88
C THR A 227 14.68 -2.16 -8.08
N GLU A 228 14.57 -2.99 -9.12
CA GLU A 228 15.37 -2.90 -10.38
C GLU A 228 15.06 -1.64 -11.23
N VAL A 229 14.34 -0.66 -10.67
CA VAL A 229 14.07 0.64 -11.31
C VAL A 229 15.25 1.57 -11.02
N SER A 230 15.60 2.42 -11.99
CA SER A 230 16.69 3.41 -11.85
C SER A 230 16.59 4.18 -10.52
N PRO A 231 17.65 4.24 -9.71
CA PRO A 231 17.64 4.98 -8.44
C PRO A 231 17.15 6.41 -8.64
N GLY A 232 16.15 6.81 -7.85
CA GLY A 232 15.59 8.16 -7.90
C GLY A 232 14.37 8.33 -8.82
N ALA A 233 13.95 7.29 -9.55
CA ALA A 233 12.70 7.33 -10.32
C ALA A 233 11.48 7.47 -9.38
N TYR A 234 10.57 8.37 -9.74
CA TYR A 234 9.25 8.45 -9.14
C TYR A 234 8.42 7.29 -9.67
N THR A 235 8.00 6.39 -8.77
CA THR A 235 7.36 5.13 -9.16
C THR A 235 5.85 5.25 -9.16
N VAL A 236 5.30 5.88 -8.11
CA VAL A 236 3.86 6.11 -7.95
C VAL A 236 3.60 7.48 -7.36
N VAL A 237 2.44 8.05 -7.66
CA VAL A 237 1.93 9.27 -7.03
C VAL A 237 0.56 8.99 -6.44
N ALA A 238 0.35 9.35 -5.18
CA ALA A 238 -0.94 9.27 -4.52
C ALA A 238 -1.55 10.67 -4.43
N VAL A 239 -2.78 10.82 -4.94
CA VAL A 239 -3.52 12.08 -5.01
C VAL A 239 -4.77 11.96 -4.12
N PRO A 240 -5.03 12.94 -3.23
CA PRO A 240 -6.20 12.92 -2.35
C PRO A 240 -7.51 13.04 -3.13
N ALA A 241 -8.62 12.69 -2.48
CA ALA A 241 -9.98 12.87 -2.99
C ALA A 241 -10.32 14.35 -3.23
N GLY A 242 -11.22 14.63 -4.18
CA GLY A 242 -11.60 16.01 -4.54
C GLY A 242 -10.60 16.66 -5.49
N TRP A 243 -9.90 15.86 -6.29
CA TRP A 243 -8.84 16.28 -7.21
C TRP A 243 -9.35 16.90 -8.51
N ALA A 244 -10.67 17.15 -8.63
CA ALA A 244 -11.31 17.62 -9.86
C ALA A 244 -10.43 18.68 -10.54
N SER A 245 -10.09 18.40 -11.80
CA SER A 245 -9.52 19.39 -12.70
C SER A 245 -10.27 20.69 -12.49
N ALA A 246 -9.55 21.81 -12.29
CA ALA A 246 -10.18 23.09 -12.55
C ALA A 246 -10.74 22.98 -13.97
N GLU A 247 -12.07 22.89 -14.08
CA GLU A 247 -12.72 22.80 -15.37
C GLU A 247 -12.21 23.94 -16.23
N ALA A 248 -11.95 23.61 -17.49
CA ALA A 248 -11.95 24.54 -18.58
C ALA A 248 -13.20 25.42 -18.46
N ASN A 249 -13.02 26.58 -17.82
CA ASN A 249 -13.97 27.66 -17.79
C ASN A 249 -13.42 28.74 -18.70
N THR A 250 -13.30 28.43 -19.99
CA THR A 250 -13.49 29.37 -21.11
C THR A 250 -13.61 28.61 -22.43
#